data_AF-A0A9X2Z5R7-F1
#
_entry.id   AF-A0A9X2Z5R7-F1
#
_cell.length_a   1.000
_cell.length_b   1.000
_cell.length_c   1.000
_cell.angle_alpha   90.00
_cell.angle_beta   90.00
_cell.angle_gamma   90.00
#
_symmetry.space_group_name_H-M   'P 1'
#
loop_
_entity.id
_entity.type
_entity.pdbx_description
1 polymer ?
#
loop_
_entity_poly.entity_id
_entity_poly.type
_entity_poly.pdbx_seq_one_letter_code
_entity_poly.pdbx_strand_id
1 'polypeptide(L)' 'MSVDMDALVMKVSAITDGAMVGAGSVVTQDVPSRTVVAGNPATVVREL' A
#
# COMPACT_ATOMS: atom_id res chain seq x y z
N MET A 1 -1.40 9.73 -2.05
CA MET A 1 -0.91 8.52 -1.36
C MET A 1 -0.94 8.78 0.14
N SER A 2 -1.56 7.90 0.92
CA SER A 2 -1.45 7.89 2.38
C SER A 2 -0.82 6.58 2.85
N VAL A 3 0.14 6.68 3.75
CA VAL A 3 0.83 5.55 4.38
C VAL A 3 0.71 5.73 5.88
N ASP A 4 0.07 4.76 6.52
CA ASP A 4 -0.13 4.79 7.96
C ASP A 4 1.14 4.36 8.71
N MET A 5 1.10 4.53 10.04
CA MET A 5 2.24 4.27 10.93
C MET A 5 2.74 2.82 10.83
N ASP A 6 4.05 2.65 11.02
CA ASP A 6 4.75 1.36 11.01
C ASP A 6 4.63 0.54 9.72
N ALA A 7 4.22 1.15 8.60
CA ALA A 7 4.27 0.50 7.31
C ALA A 7 5.70 0.48 6.74
N LEU A 8 6.12 -0.65 6.19
CA LEU A 8 7.39 -0.83 5.50
C LEU A 8 7.15 -0.89 4.00
N VAL A 9 7.71 0.06 3.26
CA VAL A 9 7.66 0.06 1.79
C VAL A 9 8.99 -0.43 1.25
N MET A 10 8.98 -1.58 0.57
CA MET A 10 10.17 -2.11 -0.12
C MET A 10 10.43 -1.32 -1.41
N LYS A 11 11.46 -1.70 -2.17
CA LYS A 11 11.80 -1.06 -3.46
C LYS A 11 10.75 -1.41 -4.52
N VAL A 12 9.62 -0.71 -4.47
CA VAL A 12 8.54 -0.75 -5.46
C VAL A 12 8.69 0.42 -6.43
N SER A 13 8.16 0.26 -7.64
CA SER A 13 8.27 1.25 -8.71
C SER A 13 7.14 2.27 -8.66
N ALA A 14 5.96 1.88 -8.18
CA ALA A 14 4.78 2.73 -8.22
C ALA A 14 3.85 2.52 -7.02
N ILE A 15 3.55 3.62 -6.32
CA ILE A 15 2.38 3.78 -5.44
C ILE A 15 1.69 5.05 -5.93
N THR A 16 0.59 4.88 -6.67
CA THR A 16 0.03 5.96 -7.48
C THR A 16 -1.11 6.70 -6.76
N ASP A 17 -1.72 7.66 -7.45
CA ASP A 17 -2.57 8.62 -6.78
C ASP A 17 -3.87 8.01 -6.23
N GLY A 18 -4.27 8.46 -5.04
CA GLY A 18 -5.38 7.86 -4.28
C GLY A 18 -5.11 6.48 -3.68
N ALA A 19 -3.89 5.93 -3.76
CA ALA A 19 -3.52 4.71 -3.04
C ALA A 19 -3.41 4.95 -1.52
N MET A 20 -3.81 3.94 -0.74
CA MET A 20 -3.79 3.94 0.73
C MET A 20 -3.13 2.67 1.26
N VAL A 21 -2.13 2.81 2.15
CA VAL A 21 -1.40 1.70 2.78
C VAL A 21 -1.72 1.69 4.27
N GLY A 22 -2.31 0.60 4.75
CA GLY A 22 -2.70 0.45 6.15
C GLY A 22 -1.51 0.29 7.11
N ALA A 23 -1.74 0.57 8.39
CA ALA A 23 -0.71 0.51 9.42
C ALA A 23 -0.08 -0.89 9.54
N GLY A 24 1.24 -0.95 9.79
CA GLY A 24 1.97 -2.22 9.92
C GLY A 24 2.11 -3.05 8.65
N SER A 25 1.76 -2.50 7.48
CA SER A 25 1.78 -3.23 6.21
C SER A 25 3.19 -3.30 5.62
N VAL A 26 3.53 -4.43 4.97
CA VAL A 26 4.81 -4.59 4.25
C VAL A 26 4.53 -4.62 2.75
N VAL A 27 4.76 -3.49 2.08
CA VAL A 27 4.50 -3.30 0.66
C VAL A 27 5.67 -3.87 -0.14
N THR A 28 5.41 -5.00 -0.80
CA THR A 28 6.41 -5.73 -1.61
C THR A 28 6.15 -5.61 -3.12
N GLN A 29 5.02 -5.02 -3.52
CA GLN A 29 4.57 -4.91 -4.90
C GLN A 29 3.98 -3.51 -5.16
N ASP A 30 3.93 -3.12 -6.44
CA ASP A 30 3.34 -1.85 -6.86
C ASP A 30 1.86 -1.76 -6.45
N VAL A 31 1.43 -0.58 -6.01
CA VAL A 31 0.07 -0.31 -5.53
C VAL A 31 -0.66 0.57 -6.56
N PRO A 32 -1.70 0.03 -7.24
CA PRO A 32 -2.47 0.77 -8.23
C PRO A 32 -3.21 1.98 -7.65
N SER A 33 -3.61 2.90 -8.53
CA SER A 33 -4.33 4.11 -8.12
C SER A 33 -5.65 3.72 -7.49
N ARG A 34 -6.08 4.51 -6.49
CA ARG A 34 -7.37 4.30 -5.81
C ARG A 34 -7.54 2.88 -5.25
N THR A 35 -6.47 2.29 -4.72
CA THR A 35 -6.55 1.01 -4.01
C THR A 35 -6.12 1.15 -2.57
N VAL A 36 -6.72 0.36 -1.69
CA VAL A 36 -6.29 0.20 -0.30
C VAL A 36 -5.58 -1.14 -0.18
N VAL A 37 -4.34 -1.12 0.31
CA VAL A 37 -3.56 -2.32 0.60
C VAL A 37 -3.28 -2.43 2.10
N ALA A 38 -3.28 -3.65 2.63
CA ALA A 38 -2.92 -3.90 4.01
C ALA A 38 -2.28 -5.29 4.21
N GLY A 39 -1.53 -5.45 5.30
CA GLY A 39 -0.97 -6.73 5.73
C GLY A 39 0.52 -6.92 5.41
N ASN A 40 1.06 -8.08 5.82
CA ASN A 40 2.44 -8.47 5.55
C ASN A 40 2.47 -9.92 5.01
N PRO A 41 2.69 -10.12 3.69
CA PRO A 41 2.85 -9.10 2.66
C PRO A 41 1.54 -8.33 2.38
N ALA A 42 1.66 -7.06 1.98
CA ALA A 42 0.50 -6.19 1.73
C ALA A 42 -0.27 -6.64 0.49
N THR A 43 -1.59 -6.79 0.60
CA THR A 43 -2.49 -7.16 -0.49
C THR A 43 -3.66 -6.19 -0.61
N VAL A 44 -4.28 -6.13 -1.79
CA VAL A 44 -5.45 -5.27 -2.02
C VAL A 44 -6.61 -5.76 -1.16
N VAL A 45 -7.09 -4.88 -0.29
CA VAL A 45 -8.27 -5.13 0.56
C VAL A 45 -9.50 -4.40 0.05
N ARG A 46 -9.34 -3.35 -0.77
CA ARG A 46 -10.44 -2.55 -1.31
C ARG A 46 -10.02 -1.70 -2.52
N GLU A 47 -10.96 -1.46 -3.43
CA GLU A 47 -10.88 -0.45 -4.51
C GLU A 47 -11.73 0.81 -4.15
N LEU A 48 -11.28 2.00 -4.54
CA LEU A 48 -11.79 3.34 -4.15
C LEU A 48 -12.31 4.21 -5.31
#